data_AF-A0A101XGP7-F1
#
_entry.id   AF-A0A101XGP7-F1
#
_cell.length_a   1.000
_cell.length_b   1.000
_cell.length_c   1.000
_cell.angle_alpha   90.00
_cell.angle_beta   90.00
_cell.angle_gamma   90.00
#
_symmetry.space_group_name_H-M   'P 1'
#
loop_
_entity.id
_entity.type
_entity.pdbx_description
1 polymer ?
#
loop_
_entity_poly.entity_id
_entity_poly.type
_entity_poly.pdbx_seq_one_letter_code
_entity_poly.pdbx_strand_id
1 'polypeptide(L)'
;MASEQRPTRLKRHLSLADLLFIGIAGSIGGAIFYGAQKVAANAGPAGILAYTLAPILYIFVALTYLDIAMDFPEAGGPSRFAIYSHGQATSLINGMADLIWYLFIPPWSHTCSWLWLYMNSSRKSLTQPQAT
;
A
#
# COMPACT_ATOMS: atom_id res chain seq x y z
N MET A 1 13.34 -20.90 34.89
CA MET A 1 11.91 -20.64 35.08
C MET A 1 11.45 -19.74 33.94
N ALA A 2 11.12 -20.33 32.79
CA ALA A 2 10.47 -19.61 31.70
C ALA A 2 8.98 -19.51 32.05
N SER A 3 8.44 -18.28 32.10
CA SER A 3 7.02 -18.08 32.34
C SER A 3 6.23 -18.63 31.15
N GLU A 4 5.41 -19.64 31.43
CA GLU A 4 4.46 -20.21 30.50
C GLU A 4 3.43 -19.13 30.11
N GLN A 5 3.58 -18.54 28.93
CA GLN A 5 2.61 -17.61 28.38
C GLN A 5 1.34 -18.38 28.02
N ARG A 6 0.32 -18.31 28.88
CA ARG A 6 -1.04 -18.76 28.53
C ARG A 6 -1.48 -18.05 27.24
N PRO A 7 -1.99 -18.75 26.22
CA PRO A 7 -2.43 -18.12 24.99
C PRO A 7 -3.57 -17.15 25.33
N THR A 8 -3.28 -15.85 25.27
CA THR A 8 -4.28 -14.81 25.42
C THR A 8 -5.17 -14.83 24.19
N ARG A 9 -6.31 -15.52 24.28
CA ARG A 9 -7.30 -15.57 23.21
C ARG A 9 -7.85 -14.16 22.99
N LEU A 10 -7.58 -13.58 21.81
CA LEU A 10 -8.14 -12.30 21.42
C LEU A 10 -9.68 -12.36 21.45
N LYS A 11 -10.31 -11.36 22.07
CA LYS A 11 -11.78 -11.24 22.07
C LYS A 11 -12.21 -10.71 20.70
N ARG A 12 -13.09 -11.43 20.00
CA ARG A 12 -13.73 -10.95 18.76
C ARG A 12 -14.71 -9.83 19.14
N HIS A 13 -14.28 -8.57 19.00
CA HIS A 13 -15.10 -7.38 19.28
C HIS A 13 -15.34 -6.52 18.03
N LEU A 14 -14.64 -6.77 16.91
CA LEU A 14 -14.88 -6.02 15.69
C LEU A 14 -16.23 -6.38 15.09
N SER A 15 -17.06 -5.36 14.89
CA SER A 15 -18.29 -5.45 14.11
C SER A 15 -17.98 -5.40 12.61
N LEU A 16 -18.95 -5.78 11.78
CA LEU A 16 -18.84 -5.67 10.32
C LEU A 16 -18.59 -4.21 9.88
N ALA A 17 -19.23 -3.26 10.56
CA ALA A 17 -19.01 -1.84 10.29
C ALA A 17 -17.55 -1.44 10.54
N ASP A 18 -16.94 -1.91 11.64
CA ASP A 18 -15.54 -1.63 11.97
C ASP A 18 -14.60 -2.19 10.91
N LEU A 19 -14.85 -3.42 10.44
CA LEU A 19 -14.08 -4.02 9.34
C LEU A 19 -14.18 -3.21 8.05
N LEU A 20 -15.37 -2.76 7.69
CA LEU A 20 -15.59 -1.95 6.49
C LEU A 20 -14.87 -0.61 6.59
N PHE A 21 -14.94 0.06 7.74
CA PHE A 21 -14.23 1.32 7.96
C PHE A 21 -12.72 1.15 7.89
N ILE A 22 -12.16 0.08 8.45
CA ILE A 22 -10.73 -0.24 8.34
C ILE A 22 -10.32 -0.43 6.88
N GLY A 23 -11.11 -1.20 6.11
CA GLY A 23 -10.85 -1.42 4.69
C GLY A 23 -10.90 -0.13 3.87
N ILE A 24 -11.97 0.66 4.04
CA ILE A 24 -12.16 1.93 3.32
C ILE A 24 -11.06 2.94 3.68
N ALA A 25 -10.75 3.10 4.96
CA ALA A 25 -9.70 3.99 5.42
C ALA A 25 -8.32 3.58 4.86
N GLY A 26 -8.03 2.28 4.81
CA GLY A 26 -6.81 1.74 4.24
C GLY A 26 -6.68 1.98 2.74
N SER A 27 -7.76 1.82 1.97
CA SER A 27 -7.74 1.97 0.51
C SER A 27 -7.73 3.43 0.03
N ILE A 28 -8.45 4.33 0.69
CA ILE A 28 -8.59 5.73 0.24
C ILE A 28 -7.28 6.53 0.46
N GLY A 29 -6.55 6.24 1.53
CA GLY A 29 -5.44 7.07 2.01
C GLY A 29 -4.33 7.33 0.98
N GLY A 30 -3.86 6.30 0.27
CA GLY A 30 -2.78 6.45 -0.70
C GLY A 30 -3.24 6.80 -2.11
N ALA A 31 -4.40 6.29 -2.54
CA ALA A 31 -4.80 6.32 -3.94
C ALA A 31 -5.13 7.74 -4.44
N ILE A 32 -5.82 8.55 -3.63
CA ILE A 32 -6.30 9.89 -4.02
C ILE A 32 -5.15 10.89 -4.11
N PHE A 33 -4.26 10.91 -3.12
CA PHE A 33 -3.22 11.94 -3.05
C PHE A 33 -2.06 11.68 -4.01
N TYR A 34 -1.56 10.44 -4.10
CA TYR A 34 -0.39 10.13 -4.93
C TYR A 34 -0.74 9.83 -6.40
N GLY A 35 -1.93 9.30 -6.64
CA GLY A 35 -2.40 8.97 -7.99
C GLY A 35 -2.80 10.21 -8.79
N ALA A 36 -3.57 11.12 -8.19
CA ALA A 36 -4.13 12.27 -8.91
C ALA A 36 -3.06 13.20 -9.49
N GLN A 37 -1.98 13.47 -8.74
CA GLN A 37 -0.88 14.33 -9.20
C GLN A 37 -0.20 13.76 -10.45
N LYS A 38 0.14 12.47 -10.44
CA LYS A 38 0.83 11.81 -11.56
C LYS A 38 -0.06 11.67 -12.78
N VAL A 39 -1.33 11.35 -12.57
CA VAL A 39 -2.31 11.23 -13.65
C VAL A 39 -2.58 12.59 -14.30
N ALA A 40 -2.69 13.66 -13.51
CA ALA A 40 -2.85 15.02 -14.04
C ALA A 40 -1.63 15.49 -14.83
N ALA A 41 -0.41 15.16 -14.36
CA ALA A 41 0.83 15.52 -15.05
C ALA A 41 1.00 14.80 -16.41
N ASN A 42 0.59 13.53 -16.50
CA ASN A 42 0.84 12.71 -17.69
C ASN A 42 -0.34 12.68 -18.68
N ALA A 43 -1.57 12.60 -18.19
CA ALA A 43 -2.77 12.41 -19.03
C ALA A 43 -3.61 13.68 -19.20
N GLY A 44 -3.31 14.76 -18.47
CA GLY A 44 -4.10 15.99 -18.51
C GLY A 44 -5.56 15.76 -18.10
N PRO A 45 -6.53 16.52 -18.67
CA PRO A 45 -7.96 16.40 -18.32
C PRO A 45 -8.56 15.01 -18.62
N ALA A 46 -7.99 14.28 -19.57
CA ALA A 46 -8.41 12.92 -19.91
C ALA A 46 -8.05 11.88 -18.83
N GLY A 47 -7.24 12.26 -17.84
CA GLY A 47 -6.83 11.40 -16.73
C GLY A 47 -7.98 10.85 -15.88
N ILE A 48 -9.14 11.51 -15.88
CA ILE A 48 -10.34 11.06 -15.16
C ILE A 48 -10.76 9.66 -15.64
N LEU A 49 -10.68 9.39 -16.94
CA LEU A 49 -11.03 8.08 -17.50
C LEU A 49 -10.12 6.96 -16.98
N ALA A 50 -8.82 7.21 -16.93
CA ALA A 50 -7.85 6.27 -16.36
C ALA A 50 -8.08 6.05 -14.86
N TYR A 51 -8.44 7.13 -14.15
CA TYR A 51 -8.69 7.10 -12.72
C TYR A 51 -9.97 6.34 -12.35
N THR A 52 -10.99 6.34 -13.22
CA THR A 52 -12.20 5.53 -13.04
C THR A 52 -12.00 4.09 -13.52
N LEU A 53 -11.24 3.85 -14.58
CA LEU A 53 -11.03 2.51 -15.12
C LEU A 53 -10.17 1.63 -14.19
N ALA A 54 -9.16 2.20 -13.54
CA ALA A 54 -8.27 1.48 -12.63
C ALA A 54 -9.01 0.77 -11.47
N PRO A 55 -9.88 1.42 -10.67
CA PRO A 55 -10.62 0.75 -9.60
C PRO A 55 -11.62 -0.26 -10.14
N ILE A 56 -12.21 -0.06 -11.32
CA ILE A 56 -13.10 -1.06 -11.95
C ILE A 56 -12.32 -2.34 -12.22
N LEU A 57 -11.11 -2.24 -12.79
CA LEU A 57 -10.25 -3.40 -13.00
C LEU A 57 -9.79 -4.04 -11.68
N TYR A 58 -9.53 -3.22 -10.67
CA TYR A 58 -9.13 -3.69 -9.34
C TYR A 58 -10.24 -4.48 -8.62
N ILE A 59 -11.52 -4.17 -8.86
CA ILE A 59 -12.65 -4.92 -8.28
C ILE A 59 -12.61 -6.39 -8.68
N PHE A 60 -12.21 -6.72 -9.91
CA PHE A 60 -12.08 -8.12 -10.33
C PHE A 60 -11.05 -8.89 -9.50
N VAL A 61 -9.95 -8.22 -9.13
CA VAL A 61 -8.93 -8.79 -8.23
C VAL A 61 -9.47 -8.86 -6.81
N ALA A 62 -10.21 -7.84 -6.35
CA ALA A 62 -10.80 -7.84 -5.01
C ALA A 62 -11.82 -8.98 -4.83
N LEU A 63 -12.59 -9.31 -5.87
CA LEU A 63 -13.54 -10.42 -5.85
C LEU A 63 -12.86 -11.77 -5.63
N THR A 64 -11.74 -12.05 -6.31
CA THR A 64 -11.03 -13.32 -6.10
C THR A 64 -10.44 -13.41 -4.69
N TYR A 65 -9.99 -12.29 -4.13
CA TYR A 65 -9.54 -12.23 -2.74
C TYR A 65 -10.70 -12.39 -1.74
N LEU A 66 -11.90 -11.93 -2.07
CA LEU A 66 -13.10 -12.11 -1.25
C LEU A 66 -13.52 -13.58 -1.21
N ASP A 67 -13.52 -14.29 -2.34
CA ASP A 67 -13.85 -15.72 -2.40
C ASP A 67 -12.93 -16.52 -1.47
N ILE A 68 -11.61 -16.28 -1.56
CA ILE A 68 -10.62 -16.95 -0.70
C ILE A 68 -10.82 -16.57 0.78
N ALA A 69 -11.14 -15.31 1.07
CA ALA A 69 -11.35 -14.85 2.45
C ALA A 69 -12.62 -15.41 3.10
N MET A 70 -13.65 -15.72 2.30
CA MET A 70 -14.87 -16.38 2.80
C MET A 70 -14.63 -17.87 3.09
N ASP A 71 -13.89 -18.55 2.21
CA ASP A 71 -13.57 -19.97 2.38
C ASP A 71 -12.57 -20.22 3.51
N PHE A 72 -11.59 -19.31 3.67
CA PHE A 72 -10.52 -19.42 4.65
C PHE A 72 -10.46 -18.20 5.57
N PRO A 73 -11.36 -18.10 6.58
CA PRO A 73 -11.43 -16.95 7.49
C PRO A 73 -10.35 -16.99 8.59
N GLU A 74 -9.08 -17.08 8.17
CA GLU A 74 -7.90 -17.04 9.03
C GLU A 74 -7.16 -15.69 8.97
N ALA A 75 -6.41 -15.39 10.03
CA ALA A 75 -5.63 -14.15 10.10
C ALA A 75 -4.33 -14.28 9.30
N GLY A 76 -4.03 -13.28 8.46
CA GLY A 76 -2.76 -13.19 7.72
C GLY A 76 -2.86 -12.57 6.32
N GLY A 77 -4.08 -12.44 5.77
CA GLY A 77 -4.31 -11.73 4.50
C GLY A 77 -3.54 -12.32 3.31
N PRO A 78 -3.12 -11.48 2.34
CA PRO A 78 -2.47 -11.92 1.09
C PRO A 78 -1.24 -12.81 1.32
N SER A 79 -0.45 -12.52 2.35
CA SER A 79 0.77 -13.27 2.71
C SER A 79 0.52 -14.77 2.94
N ARG A 80 -0.68 -15.14 3.42
CA ARG A 80 -1.08 -16.53 3.71
C ARG A 80 -1.69 -17.26 2.53
N PHE A 81 -2.30 -16.55 1.58
CA PHE A 81 -3.00 -17.19 0.46
C PHE A 81 -2.09 -18.04 -0.42
N ALA A 82 -0.80 -17.71 -0.49
CA ALA A 82 0.20 -18.49 -1.21
C ALA A 82 0.44 -19.90 -0.62
N ILE A 83 0.13 -20.14 0.67
CA ILE A 83 0.25 -21.47 1.29
C ILE A 83 -0.70 -22.46 0.64
N TYR A 84 -1.93 -22.03 0.35
CA TYR A 84 -2.99 -22.89 -0.17
C TYR A 84 -2.74 -23.38 -1.59
N SER A 85 -1.91 -22.67 -2.36
CA SER A 85 -1.63 -23.00 -3.76
C SER A 85 -0.23 -23.59 -3.96
N HIS A 86 0.81 -22.97 -3.40
CA HIS A 86 2.21 -23.27 -3.72
C HIS A 86 3.05 -23.70 -2.50
N GLY A 87 2.42 -23.87 -1.33
CA GLY A 87 3.08 -24.35 -0.11
C GLY A 87 3.85 -23.27 0.66
N GLN A 88 4.61 -23.71 1.66
CA GLN A 88 5.20 -22.81 2.68
C GLN A 88 6.30 -21.88 2.13
N ALA A 89 7.11 -22.36 1.17
CA ALA A 89 8.21 -21.56 0.61
C ALA A 89 7.69 -20.31 -0.12
N THR A 90 6.65 -20.44 -0.93
CA THR A 90 6.06 -19.33 -1.69
C THR A 90 5.35 -18.34 -0.78
N SER A 91 4.73 -18.80 0.31
CA SER A 91 4.15 -17.89 1.31
C SER A 91 5.20 -17.12 2.09
N LEU A 92 6.36 -17.73 2.38
CA LEU A 92 7.48 -16.99 2.95
C LEU A 92 7.94 -15.89 1.99
N ILE A 93 8.13 -16.21 0.71
CA ILE A 93 8.51 -15.23 -0.32
C ILE A 93 7.47 -14.11 -0.42
N ASN A 94 6.18 -14.46 -0.45
CA ASN A 94 5.10 -13.48 -0.54
C ASN A 94 5.06 -12.57 0.69
N GLY A 95 5.18 -13.13 1.89
CA GLY A 95 5.25 -12.35 3.13
C GLY A 95 6.48 -11.44 3.21
N MET A 96 7.63 -11.90 2.69
CA MET A 96 8.83 -11.07 2.58
C MET A 96 8.64 -9.94 1.56
N ALA A 97 7.99 -10.22 0.42
CA ALA A 97 7.67 -9.21 -0.59
C ALA A 97 6.69 -8.16 -0.04
N ASP A 98 5.65 -8.58 0.68
CA ASP A 98 4.70 -7.68 1.36
C ASP A 98 5.42 -6.79 2.37
N LEU A 99 6.32 -7.34 3.18
CA LEU A 99 7.10 -6.58 4.17
C LEU A 99 7.99 -5.53 3.50
N ILE A 100 8.68 -5.89 2.42
CA ILE A 100 9.46 -4.95 1.62
C ILE A 100 8.53 -3.86 1.06
N TRP A 101 7.38 -4.22 0.52
CA TRP A 101 6.43 -3.26 -0.04
C TRP A 101 5.97 -2.23 1.00
N TYR A 102 5.55 -2.67 2.19
CA TYR A 102 5.13 -1.77 3.28
C TYR A 102 6.28 -0.92 3.84
N LEU A 103 7.50 -1.45 3.87
CA LEU A 103 8.67 -0.70 4.35
C LEU A 103 9.07 0.42 3.38
N PHE A 104 8.95 0.18 2.07
CA PHE A 104 9.43 1.12 1.05
C PHE A 104 8.40 2.19 0.65
N ILE A 105 7.10 1.95 0.83
CA ILE A 105 6.06 2.95 0.50
C ILE A 105 6.26 4.29 1.23
N PRO A 106 6.39 4.34 2.57
CA PRO A 106 6.50 5.62 3.27
C PRO A 106 7.81 6.38 2.94
N PRO A 107 9.00 5.75 2.93
CA PRO A 107 10.25 6.44 2.59
C PRO A 107 10.29 7.00 1.16
N TRP A 108 9.68 6.29 0.19
CA TRP A 108 9.79 6.63 -1.23
C TRP A 108 9.42 8.09 -1.54
N SER A 109 8.36 8.62 -0.91
CA SER A 109 7.96 10.00 -1.13
C SER A 109 8.89 11.02 -0.46
N HIS A 110 9.51 10.68 0.67
CA HIS A 110 10.41 11.60 1.38
C HIS A 110 11.77 11.72 0.69
N THR A 111 12.38 10.61 0.27
CA THR A 111 13.68 10.64 -0.40
C THR A 111 13.60 11.30 -1.77
N CYS A 112 12.56 11.03 -2.56
CA CYS A 112 12.42 11.64 -3.88
C CYS A 112 12.14 13.16 -3.78
N SER A 113 11.35 13.58 -2.78
CA SER A 113 11.08 15.01 -2.52
C SER A 113 12.34 15.75 -2.02
N TRP A 114 13.09 15.17 -1.07
CA TRP A 114 14.34 15.77 -0.58
C TRP A 114 15.42 15.85 -1.66
N LEU A 115 15.55 14.82 -2.49
CA LEU A 115 16.49 14.81 -3.61
C LEU A 115 16.13 15.87 -4.65
N TRP A 116 14.84 16.02 -4.98
CA TRP A 116 14.38 17.05 -5.91
C TRP A 116 14.65 18.46 -5.36
N LEU A 117 14.37 18.71 -4.07
CA LEU A 117 14.68 19.98 -3.43
C LEU A 117 16.19 20.25 -3.37
N TYR A 118 16.99 19.24 -3.07
CA TYR A 118 18.45 19.35 -3.11
C TYR A 118 18.92 19.74 -4.51
N MET A 119 18.50 19.02 -5.55
CA MET A 119 18.85 19.32 -6.95
C MET A 119 18.33 20.69 -7.42
N ASN A 120 17.14 21.11 -6.99
CA ASN A 120 16.55 22.39 -7.35
C ASN A 120 17.27 23.55 -6.63
N SER A 121 17.61 23.37 -5.35
CA SER A 121 18.38 24.32 -4.56
C SER A 121 19.78 24.54 -5.16
N SER A 122 20.46 23.45 -5.54
CA SER A 122 21.77 23.50 -6.21
C SER A 122 21.73 24.16 -7.60
N ARG A 123 20.57 24.18 -8.28
CA ARG A 123 20.41 24.83 -9.58
C ARG A 123 20.31 26.35 -9.45
N LYS A 124 19.69 26.83 -8.37
CA LYS A 124 19.53 28.27 -8.09
C LYS A 124 20.83 28.94 -7.65
N SER A 125 21.70 28.21 -6.95
CA SER A 125 23.02 28.72 -6.55
C SER A 125 23.99 28.93 -7.72
N LEU A 126 23.81 28.22 -8.84
CA LEU A 126 24.64 28.36 -10.05
C LEU A 126 24.17 29.50 -10.98
N THR A 127 22.98 30.06 -10.75
CA THR A 127 22.37 31.07 -11.63
C THR A 127 22.40 32.49 -11.05
N GLN A 128 22.82 32.70 -9.81
CA GLN A 128 23.08 34.04 -9.29
C GLN A 128 24.49 34.52 -9.69
N PRO A 129 24.62 35.60 -10.47
CA PRO A 129 25.90 36.28 -10.62
C PRO A 129 26.30 36.87 -9.27
N GLN A 130 27.56 36.73 -8.90
CA GLN A 130 28.16 37.33 -7.71
C GLN A 130 27.94 38.85 -7.78
N ALA A 131 26.97 39.37 -7.04
CA ALA A 131 26.74 40.80 -6.92
C ALA A 131 27.80 41.35 -5.95
N THR A 132 28.90 41.87 -6.53
CA THR A 132 29.80 42.84 -5.89
C THR A 132 29.16 44.21 -5.81
#